data_AF-A0A7J3MUW3-F1
#
_entry.id   AF-A0A7J3MUW3-F1
#
_cell.length_a   1.000
_cell.length_b   1.000
_cell.length_c   1.000
_cell.angle_alpha   90.00
_cell.angle_beta   90.00
_cell.angle_gamma   90.00
#
_symmetry.space_group_name_H-M   'P 1'
#
loop_
_entity.id
_entity.type
_entity.pdbx_description
1 polymer ?
#
loop_
_entity_poly.entity_id
_entity_poly.type
_entity_poly.pdbx_seq_one_letter_code
_entity_poly.pdbx_strand_id
1 'polypeptide(L)'
;MPVLSFLIFLLRSSKFVGSPLVSILMYNKTTILTHSMSKIYSLGTKKYFWPRALSQKSDSPIIRKLNELGMEPGIIYETIITSVDRNCNPHSAAMGIILEENEDSVLIKIRAYPSSKTGQNLLINGLGVVNITDPELLIRVALDMPPEIVYVKSSCIGVPRISNAAAWIEFKVINISKKNEIIEFICLPLNVDYFEVKPKPYTRAVYALLEAIIHASKIRAYKELGDLHKVSELQDLINMNLKVVEKVASKSRYELIVNEIKKRYF
;
A
#
# COMPACT_ATOMS: atom_id res chain seq x y z
N MET A 1 46.70 4.56 -28.75
CA MET A 1 46.92 6.03 -28.78
C MET A 1 46.52 6.51 -30.15
N PRO A 2 45.48 7.35 -30.24
CA PRO A 2 45.73 8.77 -30.46
C PRO A 2 44.96 9.64 -29.46
N VAL A 3 45.56 10.77 -29.12
CA VAL A 3 44.94 11.83 -28.34
C VAL A 3 45.08 13.11 -29.16
N LEU A 4 44.07 13.96 -29.03
CA LEU A 4 44.13 15.42 -29.06
C LEU A 4 43.66 16.11 -30.34
N SER A 5 42.44 16.64 -30.24
CA SER A 5 42.03 17.87 -30.88
C SER A 5 40.94 18.49 -30.00
N PHE A 6 41.21 19.57 -29.27
CA PHE A 6 40.18 20.59 -28.95
C PHE A 6 40.83 21.91 -28.50
N LEU A 7 40.74 22.86 -29.42
CA LEU A 7 40.41 24.28 -29.31
C LEU A 7 40.89 25.13 -28.12
N ILE A 8 41.61 26.18 -28.51
CA ILE A 8 41.87 27.45 -27.79
C ILE A 8 40.68 28.40 -27.99
N PHE A 9 40.21 29.08 -26.94
CA PHE A 9 39.81 30.49 -27.07
C PHE A 9 40.01 31.27 -25.76
N LEU A 10 40.38 32.54 -25.94
CA LEU A 10 41.04 33.46 -25.01
C LEU A 10 40.15 34.07 -23.91
N LEU A 11 40.78 34.17 -22.75
CA LEU A 11 40.86 35.29 -21.80
C LEU A 11 40.28 36.66 -22.20
N ARG A 12 39.53 37.25 -21.25
CA ARG A 12 39.74 38.64 -20.83
C ARG A 12 39.53 38.81 -19.31
N SER A 13 40.61 39.21 -18.64
CA SER A 13 40.75 39.76 -17.28
C SER A 13 39.97 41.09 -17.12
N SER A 14 39.50 41.52 -15.95
CA SER A 14 40.24 41.95 -14.74
C SER A 14 39.28 42.14 -13.54
N LYS A 15 39.48 41.50 -12.38
CA LYS A 15 40.19 41.96 -11.15
C LYS A 15 39.71 43.31 -10.54
N PHE A 16 39.12 43.30 -9.34
CA PHE A 16 39.70 43.72 -8.02
C PHE A 16 38.62 43.61 -6.90
N VAL A 17 38.73 42.72 -5.91
CA VAL A 17 39.34 42.85 -4.55
C VAL A 17 38.39 43.41 -3.48
N GLY A 18 38.23 42.66 -2.38
CA GLY A 18 37.72 43.15 -1.10
C GLY A 18 37.07 42.09 -0.20
N SER A 19 37.87 41.21 0.40
CA SER A 19 37.53 40.56 1.69
C SER A 19 37.92 41.54 2.84
N PRO A 20 37.38 41.41 4.08
CA PRO A 20 37.85 40.35 4.98
C PRO A 20 36.84 39.82 6.06
N LEU A 21 37.14 38.59 6.54
CA LEU A 21 36.94 38.04 7.91
C LEU A 21 35.49 37.88 8.46
N VAL A 22 35.09 36.92 9.29
CA VAL A 22 35.52 35.59 9.79
C VAL A 22 34.36 35.12 10.69
N SER A 23 33.98 33.84 10.63
CA SER A 23 33.46 32.95 11.72
C SER A 23 32.80 31.74 11.03
N ILE A 24 33.50 30.63 10.82
CA ILE A 24 33.75 29.53 11.77
C ILE A 24 32.49 29.16 12.57
N LEU A 25 31.73 28.19 12.06
CA LEU A 25 31.15 27.15 12.90
C LEU A 25 31.42 25.80 12.25
N MET A 26 32.31 25.03 12.90
CA MET A 26 32.56 23.63 12.60
C MET A 26 31.34 22.80 13.02
N TYR A 27 30.83 21.95 12.12
CA TYR A 27 30.04 20.79 12.52
C TYR A 27 30.83 19.52 12.18
N ASN A 28 31.05 18.72 13.22
CA ASN A 28 31.97 17.59 13.29
C ASN A 28 31.61 16.43 12.36
N LYS A 29 32.67 15.82 11.78
CA LYS A 29 32.74 14.43 11.30
C LYS A 29 32.25 13.48 12.42
N THR A 30 31.60 12.34 12.21
CA THR A 30 32.10 11.04 11.71
C THR A 30 30.96 10.08 12.16
N THR A 31 30.44 9.10 11.41
CA THR A 31 31.03 7.77 11.22
C THR A 31 30.04 6.95 10.41
N ILE A 32 30.52 6.38 9.30
CA ILE A 32 29.86 5.32 8.54
C ILE A 32 29.99 4.05 9.39
N LEU A 33 28.87 3.52 9.88
CA LEU A 33 28.80 2.17 10.42
C LEU A 33 28.00 1.30 9.46
N THR A 34 28.73 0.65 8.56
CA THR A 34 28.31 -0.61 7.96
C THR A 34 28.18 -1.63 9.08
N HIS A 35 26.96 -2.05 9.41
CA HIS A 35 26.73 -3.24 10.21
C HIS A 35 25.83 -4.20 9.44
N SER A 36 26.47 -5.30 9.02
CA SER A 36 25.86 -6.55 8.61
C SER A 36 24.76 -6.96 9.60
N MET A 37 23.50 -6.97 9.14
CA MET A 37 22.42 -7.63 9.86
C MET A 37 22.19 -9.02 9.28
N SER A 38 23.06 -9.94 9.66
CA SER A 38 22.76 -11.37 9.67
C SER A 38 22.40 -11.80 11.09
N LYS A 39 21.24 -12.48 11.23
CA LYS A 39 20.87 -13.42 12.31
C LYS A 39 20.45 -12.82 13.68
N ILE A 40 19.14 -12.84 13.97
CA ILE A 40 18.46 -13.90 14.76
C ILE A 40 17.01 -13.48 15.04
N TYR A 41 16.09 -14.34 14.61
CA TYR A 41 14.70 -14.35 15.06
C TYR A 41 14.68 -14.81 16.52
N SER A 42 14.23 -13.97 17.44
CA SER A 42 13.81 -14.39 18.77
C SER A 42 12.36 -13.98 19.00
N LEU A 43 11.50 -14.99 19.11
CA LEU A 43 10.12 -14.89 19.58
C LEU A 43 10.07 -14.17 20.93
N GLY A 44 9.27 -13.11 20.99
CA GLY A 44 8.95 -12.41 22.23
C GLY A 44 7.81 -11.44 21.97
N THR A 45 6.62 -11.78 22.47
CA THR A 45 5.44 -10.93 22.51
C THR A 45 5.71 -9.68 23.37
N LYS A 46 6.36 -8.67 22.79
CA LYS A 46 6.43 -7.34 23.40
C LYS A 46 5.15 -6.59 23.10
N LYS A 47 4.30 -6.46 24.12
CA LYS A 47 3.19 -5.51 24.20
C LYS A 47 3.82 -4.11 24.19
N TYR A 48 3.72 -3.37 23.10
CA TYR A 48 4.35 -2.06 22.99
C TYR A 48 3.51 -1.00 23.69
N PHE A 49 4.17 -0.32 24.62
CA PHE A 49 3.74 0.90 25.28
C PHE A 49 4.03 2.08 24.34
N TRP A 50 2.99 2.78 23.89
CA TRP A 50 3.12 3.97 23.05
C TRP A 50 3.34 5.20 23.93
N PRO A 51 4.39 6.02 23.72
CA PRO A 51 4.47 7.32 24.36
C PRO A 51 3.29 8.16 23.86
N ARG A 52 2.44 8.57 24.80
CA ARG A 52 1.25 9.39 24.57
C ARG A 52 1.70 10.81 24.20
N ALA A 53 1.98 11.02 22.92
CA ALA A 53 2.29 12.34 22.38
C ALA A 53 1.01 12.95 21.78
N LEU A 54 0.28 13.64 22.64
CA LEU A 54 -0.61 14.78 22.33
C LEU A 54 -1.69 14.56 21.25
N SER A 55 -2.84 14.12 21.75
CA SER A 55 -4.21 14.44 21.29
C SER A 55 -4.30 15.75 20.50
N GLN A 56 -4.29 15.65 19.18
CA GLN A 56 -4.98 16.58 18.28
C GLN A 56 -5.61 15.77 17.14
N LYS A 57 -6.94 15.75 17.15
CA LYS A 57 -7.77 15.13 16.11
C LYS A 57 -7.39 15.74 14.74
N SER A 58 -6.97 14.87 13.81
CA SER A 58 -7.16 14.96 12.35
C SER A 58 -6.43 16.00 11.47
N ASP A 59 -5.34 16.67 11.86
CA ASP A 59 -4.67 17.68 10.99
C ASP A 59 -3.43 17.18 10.22
N SER A 60 -3.11 15.89 10.24
CA SER A 60 -2.00 15.36 9.44
C SER A 60 -2.32 15.46 7.93
N PRO A 61 -1.47 16.12 7.11
CA PRO A 61 -1.67 16.21 5.66
C PRO A 61 -1.79 14.84 4.98
N ILE A 62 -1.13 13.82 5.52
CA ILE A 62 -1.19 12.44 5.03
C ILE A 62 -2.59 11.84 5.27
N ILE A 63 -3.13 12.00 6.49
CA ILE A 63 -4.48 11.49 6.83
C ILE A 63 -5.52 12.15 5.93
N ARG A 64 -5.43 13.47 5.73
CA ARG A 64 -6.33 14.19 4.82
C ARG A 64 -6.27 13.62 3.40
N LYS A 65 -5.07 13.39 2.85
CA LYS A 65 -4.93 12.83 1.50
C LYS A 65 -5.45 11.39 1.40
N LEU A 66 -5.23 10.55 2.42
CA LEU A 66 -5.81 9.19 2.46
C LEU A 66 -7.35 9.22 2.47
N ASN A 67 -7.94 10.15 3.22
CA ASN A 67 -9.39 10.37 3.24
C ASN A 67 -9.90 10.88 1.88
N GLU A 68 -9.14 11.74 1.20
CA GLU A 68 -9.46 12.22 -0.15
C GLU A 68 -9.44 11.10 -1.20
N LEU A 69 -8.64 10.04 -1.00
CA LEU A 69 -8.69 8.81 -1.80
C LEU A 69 -9.92 7.92 -1.48
N GLY A 70 -10.75 8.31 -0.52
CA GLY A 70 -11.92 7.51 -0.10
C GLY A 70 -11.54 6.18 0.57
N MET A 71 -10.36 6.13 1.18
CA MET A 71 -9.92 4.97 1.96
C MET A 71 -10.48 5.05 3.39
N GLU A 72 -11.04 3.94 3.85
CA GLU A 72 -11.66 3.78 5.17
C GLU A 72 -10.89 2.71 5.96
N PRO A 73 -10.65 2.89 7.27
CA PRO A 73 -10.04 1.86 8.10
C PRO A 73 -10.83 0.54 8.10
N GLY A 74 -10.11 -0.57 8.28
CA GLY A 74 -10.73 -1.91 8.38
C GLY A 74 -11.17 -2.53 7.03
N ILE A 75 -10.97 -1.82 5.92
CA ILE A 75 -11.25 -2.32 4.57
C ILE A 75 -9.94 -2.76 3.89
N ILE A 76 -9.97 -3.93 3.25
CA ILE A 76 -8.94 -4.40 2.34
C ILE A 76 -9.17 -3.74 0.98
N TYR A 77 -8.18 -2.97 0.56
CA TYR A 77 -8.07 -2.39 -0.77
C TYR A 77 -7.08 -3.19 -1.59
N GLU A 78 -7.48 -3.58 -2.80
CA GLU A 78 -6.59 -4.27 -3.73
C GLU A 78 -5.78 -3.22 -4.50
N THR A 79 -4.47 -3.39 -4.47
CA THR A 79 -3.49 -2.42 -4.97
C THR A 79 -2.31 -3.15 -5.59
N ILE A 80 -1.40 -2.43 -6.24
CA ILE A 80 -0.10 -2.99 -6.63
C ILE A 80 0.96 -2.42 -5.71
N ILE A 81 1.71 -3.28 -5.03
CA ILE A 81 2.89 -2.84 -4.28
C ILE A 81 4.10 -2.95 -5.17
N THR A 82 4.82 -1.84 -5.34
CA THR A 82 6.18 -1.86 -5.86
C THR A 82 7.17 -1.93 -4.72
N SER A 83 8.18 -2.77 -4.88
CA SER A 83 9.30 -2.99 -3.96
C SER A 83 10.57 -3.18 -4.78
N VAL A 84 11.74 -3.18 -4.14
CA VAL A 84 13.03 -3.44 -4.81
C VAL A 84 13.79 -4.56 -4.14
N ASP A 85 14.55 -5.31 -4.92
CA ASP A 85 15.50 -6.30 -4.40
C ASP A 85 16.80 -5.64 -3.88
N ARG A 86 17.82 -6.45 -3.55
CA ARG A 86 19.14 -5.96 -3.09
C ARG A 86 19.92 -5.21 -4.16
N ASN A 87 19.61 -5.44 -5.43
CA ASN A 87 20.27 -4.83 -6.58
C ASN A 87 19.48 -3.61 -7.08
N CYS A 88 18.48 -3.14 -6.32
CA CYS A 88 17.58 -2.06 -6.69
C CYS A 88 16.70 -2.36 -7.92
N ASN A 89 16.51 -3.63 -8.29
CA ASN A 89 15.59 -3.99 -9.36
C ASN A 89 14.15 -3.90 -8.86
N PRO A 90 13.25 -3.20 -9.57
CA PRO A 90 11.86 -3.08 -9.15
C PRO A 90 11.08 -4.37 -9.38
N HIS A 91 10.17 -4.64 -8.45
CA HIS A 91 9.20 -5.72 -8.52
C HIS A 91 7.82 -5.19 -8.12
N SER A 92 6.80 -5.58 -8.87
CA SER A 92 5.40 -5.22 -8.61
C SER A 92 4.57 -6.46 -8.37
N ALA A 93 3.69 -6.43 -7.37
CA ALA A 93 2.76 -7.52 -7.08
C ALA A 93 1.39 -6.97 -6.65
N ALA A 94 0.32 -7.62 -7.11
CA ALA A 94 -1.03 -7.34 -6.62
C ALA A 94 -1.16 -7.74 -5.15
N MET A 95 -1.54 -6.79 -4.30
CA MET A 95 -1.54 -6.93 -2.86
C MET A 95 -2.72 -6.19 -2.23
N GLY A 96 -3.34 -6.84 -1.25
CA GLY A 96 -4.33 -6.21 -0.38
C GLY A 96 -3.66 -5.41 0.73
N ILE A 97 -4.08 -4.17 0.92
CA ILE A 97 -3.66 -3.32 2.04
C ILE A 97 -4.86 -2.97 2.93
N ILE A 98 -4.61 -2.78 4.23
CA ILE A 98 -5.62 -2.35 5.21
C ILE A 98 -5.13 -1.07 5.86
N LEU A 99 -5.99 -0.06 5.97
CA LEU A 99 -5.73 1.06 6.85
C LEU A 99 -6.11 0.69 8.29
N GLU A 100 -5.19 0.92 9.20
CA GLU A 100 -5.41 0.85 10.64
C GLU A 100 -5.27 2.25 11.21
N GLU A 101 -6.33 2.73 11.84
CA GLU A 101 -6.36 4.06 12.47
C GLU A 101 -6.34 3.91 13.99
N ASN A 102 -5.56 4.77 14.64
CA ASN A 102 -5.67 5.06 16.07
C ASN A 102 -5.84 6.58 16.24
N GLU A 103 -6.00 7.05 17.48
CA GLU A 103 -6.34 8.45 17.78
C GLU A 103 -5.40 9.48 17.13
N ASP A 104 -4.13 9.14 16.89
CA ASP A 104 -3.08 10.08 16.45
C ASP A 104 -2.40 9.68 15.11
N SER A 105 -2.73 8.51 14.53
CA SER A 105 -2.02 8.01 13.34
C SER A 105 -2.83 7.03 12.50
N VAL A 106 -2.53 7.03 11.20
CA VAL A 106 -3.00 6.03 10.23
C VAL A 106 -1.80 5.22 9.75
N LEU A 107 -1.90 3.90 9.88
CA LEU A 107 -0.90 2.92 9.47
C LEU A 107 -1.46 2.05 8.34
N ILE A 108 -0.56 1.54 7.51
CA ILE A 108 -0.89 0.57 6.47
C ILE A 108 -0.44 -0.80 6.96
N LYS A 109 -1.36 -1.76 6.98
CA LYS A 109 -1.06 -3.16 7.23
C LYS A 109 -1.04 -3.94 5.92
N ILE A 110 0.04 -4.69 5.70
CA ILE A 110 0.28 -5.51 4.52
C ILE A 110 0.54 -6.94 4.99
N ARG A 111 -0.04 -7.92 4.28
CA ARG A 111 0.18 -9.34 4.55
C ARG A 111 0.82 -9.99 3.33
N ALA A 112 1.99 -10.58 3.50
CA ALA A 112 2.68 -11.28 2.43
C ALA A 112 3.14 -12.67 2.87
N TYR A 113 3.25 -13.58 1.91
CA TYR A 113 3.88 -14.87 2.14
C TYR A 113 5.42 -14.68 2.25
N PRO A 114 6.10 -15.36 3.19
CA PRO A 114 7.55 -15.29 3.33
C PRO A 114 8.33 -15.63 2.06
N SER A 115 7.77 -16.49 1.21
CA SER A 115 8.36 -16.90 -0.08
C SER A 115 8.13 -15.90 -1.22
N SER A 116 7.25 -14.91 -1.05
CA SER A 116 6.97 -13.91 -2.10
C SER A 116 8.12 -12.91 -2.26
N LYS A 117 8.36 -12.48 -3.51
CA LYS A 117 9.37 -11.44 -3.81
C LYS A 117 9.10 -10.15 -3.06
N THR A 118 7.85 -9.66 -3.05
CA THR A 118 7.46 -8.47 -2.27
C THR A 118 7.74 -8.65 -0.78
N GLY A 119 7.38 -9.79 -0.19
CA GLY A 119 7.67 -10.07 1.22
C GLY A 119 9.16 -10.05 1.54
N GLN A 120 9.98 -10.69 0.70
CA GLN A 120 11.45 -10.69 0.86
C GLN A 120 12.05 -9.29 0.70
N ASN A 121 11.60 -8.54 -0.30
CA ASN A 121 12.03 -7.17 -0.55
C ASN A 121 11.70 -6.25 0.63
N LEU A 122 10.50 -6.37 1.21
CA LEU A 122 10.09 -5.60 2.39
C LEU A 122 10.87 -5.99 3.65
N LEU A 123 11.24 -7.26 3.83
CA LEU A 123 12.11 -7.69 4.93
C LEU A 123 13.52 -7.09 4.82
N ILE A 124 14.03 -6.91 3.60
CA ILE A 124 15.39 -6.42 3.36
C ILE A 124 15.44 -4.89 3.42
N ASN A 125 14.57 -4.22 2.67
CA ASN A 125 14.64 -2.78 2.43
C ASN A 125 13.65 -1.97 3.29
N GLY A 126 12.56 -2.59 3.76
CA GLY A 126 11.56 -1.93 4.59
C GLY A 126 10.85 -0.74 3.91
N LEU A 127 10.95 -0.60 2.59
CA LEU A 127 10.38 0.50 1.82
C LEU A 127 9.52 -0.05 0.68
N GLY A 128 8.44 0.65 0.36
CA GLY A 128 7.58 0.28 -0.75
C GLY A 128 6.66 1.41 -1.18
N VAL A 129 6.02 1.21 -2.33
CA VAL A 129 4.98 2.11 -2.84
C VAL A 129 3.71 1.31 -3.07
N VAL A 130 2.61 1.76 -2.48
CA VAL A 130 1.26 1.32 -2.87
C VAL A 130 0.86 2.12 -4.10
N ASN A 131 0.46 1.43 -5.17
CA ASN A 131 -0.05 2.01 -6.39
C ASN A 131 -1.54 1.68 -6.51
N ILE A 132 -2.38 2.70 -6.55
CA ILE A 132 -3.82 2.58 -6.78
C ILE A 132 -4.04 2.74 -8.27
N THR A 133 -4.55 1.71 -8.93
CA THR A 133 -4.66 1.63 -10.38
C THR A 133 -5.96 0.98 -10.81
N ASP A 134 -6.21 0.92 -12.11
CA ASP A 134 -7.31 0.18 -12.72
C ASP A 134 -7.28 -1.33 -12.38
N PRO A 135 -8.44 -1.98 -12.22
CA PRO A 135 -8.50 -3.42 -11.96
C PRO A 135 -7.87 -4.31 -13.03
N GLU A 136 -7.77 -3.86 -14.28
CA GLU A 136 -7.18 -4.66 -15.36
C GLU A 136 -5.67 -4.84 -15.14
N LEU A 137 -4.95 -3.76 -14.81
CA LEU A 137 -3.52 -3.85 -14.47
C LEU A 137 -3.28 -4.72 -13.24
N LEU A 138 -4.16 -4.66 -12.23
CA LEU A 138 -4.12 -5.56 -11.07
C LEU A 138 -4.19 -7.03 -11.50
N ILE A 139 -5.13 -7.38 -12.39
CA ILE A 139 -5.31 -8.74 -12.91
C ILE A 139 -4.08 -9.18 -13.70
N ARG A 140 -3.57 -8.33 -14.60
CA ARG A 140 -2.39 -8.64 -15.42
C ARG A 140 -1.16 -8.91 -14.55
N VAL A 141 -0.93 -8.08 -13.53
CA VAL A 141 0.16 -8.28 -12.56
C VAL A 141 -0.03 -9.54 -11.73
N ALA A 142 -1.25 -9.83 -11.28
CA ALA A 142 -1.54 -11.04 -10.51
C ALA A 142 -1.34 -12.34 -11.31
N LEU A 143 -1.52 -12.29 -12.64
CA LEU A 143 -1.33 -13.41 -13.56
C LEU A 143 0.10 -13.50 -14.12
N ASP A 144 1.03 -12.66 -13.66
CA ASP A 144 2.38 -12.52 -14.23
C ASP A 144 2.36 -12.31 -15.77
N MET A 145 1.26 -11.75 -16.31
CA MET A 145 1.19 -11.37 -17.73
C MET A 145 2.10 -10.19 -17.95
N PRO A 146 2.93 -10.14 -19.02
CA PRO A 146 3.91 -9.08 -19.24
C PRO A 146 3.24 -7.71 -19.19
N PRO A 147 3.32 -6.98 -18.07
CA PRO A 147 2.62 -5.73 -17.96
C PRO A 147 3.60 -4.68 -18.46
N GLU A 148 3.14 -3.77 -19.31
CA GLU A 148 3.92 -2.59 -19.71
C GLU A 148 3.97 -1.63 -18.51
N ILE A 149 4.61 -2.05 -17.42
CA ILE A 149 4.82 -1.22 -16.24
C ILE A 149 6.00 -0.30 -16.55
N VAL A 150 5.68 0.98 -16.68
CA VAL A 150 6.68 2.04 -16.71
C VAL A 150 6.89 2.53 -15.28
N TYR A 151 8.05 2.19 -14.72
CA TYR A 151 8.49 2.65 -13.41
C TYR A 151 9.02 4.09 -13.50
N VAL A 152 8.58 4.93 -12.57
CA VAL A 152 9.08 6.31 -12.41
C VAL A 152 9.52 6.55 -10.97
N LYS A 153 10.37 7.54 -10.77
CA LYS A 153 10.90 7.88 -9.45
C LYS A 153 9.76 8.31 -8.51
N SER A 154 9.85 7.85 -7.26
CA SER A 154 9.00 8.31 -6.16
C SER A 154 9.52 9.62 -5.56
N SER A 155 8.71 10.28 -4.74
CA SER A 155 9.00 11.63 -4.26
C SER A 155 10.04 11.63 -3.14
N CYS A 156 9.94 10.70 -2.18
CA CYS A 156 10.80 10.70 -0.98
C CYS A 156 11.57 9.39 -0.73
N ILE A 157 11.27 8.29 -1.44
CA ILE A 157 11.98 7.01 -1.27
C ILE A 157 12.65 6.49 -2.56
N GLY A 158 13.61 5.58 -2.39
CA GLY A 158 14.35 4.93 -3.49
C GLY A 158 13.61 3.79 -4.21
N VAL A 159 12.37 3.50 -3.82
CA VAL A 159 11.52 2.50 -4.51
C VAL A 159 10.68 3.23 -5.55
N PRO A 160 10.66 2.81 -6.83
CA PRO A 160 9.89 3.49 -7.85
C PRO A 160 8.39 3.24 -7.72
N ARG A 161 7.61 4.10 -8.37
CA ARG A 161 6.16 3.99 -8.50
C ARG A 161 5.75 3.68 -9.94
N ILE A 162 4.54 3.21 -10.15
CA ILE A 162 3.97 2.91 -11.47
C ILE A 162 3.43 4.22 -12.06
N SER A 163 3.93 4.62 -13.23
CA SER A 163 3.63 5.94 -13.82
C SER A 163 2.15 6.21 -14.12
N ASN A 164 1.38 5.20 -14.52
CA ASN A 164 -0.03 5.31 -14.89
C ASN A 164 -1.00 4.95 -13.76
N ALA A 165 -0.49 4.70 -12.54
CA ALA A 165 -1.37 4.53 -11.40
C ALA A 165 -2.05 5.86 -11.03
N ALA A 166 -3.30 5.80 -10.62
CA ALA A 166 -4.09 6.98 -10.28
C ALA A 166 -3.65 7.67 -8.98
N ALA A 167 -3.07 6.90 -8.05
CA ALA A 167 -2.52 7.42 -6.81
C ALA A 167 -1.39 6.53 -6.26
N TRP A 168 -0.59 7.12 -5.38
CA TRP A 168 0.57 6.49 -4.78
C TRP A 168 0.67 6.78 -3.30
N ILE A 169 1.06 5.77 -2.53
CA ILE A 169 1.39 5.91 -1.11
C ILE A 169 2.78 5.32 -0.88
N GLU A 170 3.75 6.19 -0.67
CA GLU A 170 5.11 5.80 -0.27
C GLU A 170 5.09 5.44 1.21
N PHE A 171 5.70 4.32 1.59
CA PHE A 171 5.67 3.87 2.97
C PHE A 171 6.99 3.27 3.44
N LYS A 172 7.15 3.23 4.77
CA LYS A 172 8.22 2.53 5.46
C LYS A 172 7.66 1.53 6.46
N VAL A 173 8.18 0.31 6.45
CA VAL A 173 7.92 -0.72 7.45
C VAL A 173 8.48 -0.25 8.80
N ILE A 174 7.61 -0.21 9.81
CA ILE A 174 7.96 0.15 11.20
C ILE A 174 7.82 -1.02 12.16
N ASN A 175 7.06 -2.05 11.78
CA ASN A 175 6.93 -3.28 12.57
C ASN A 175 6.72 -4.49 11.65
N ILE A 176 7.25 -5.63 12.06
CA ILE A 176 7.14 -6.90 11.36
C ILE A 176 6.72 -7.94 12.40
N SER A 177 5.66 -8.67 12.11
CA SER A 177 5.26 -9.83 12.89
C SER A 177 5.07 -11.04 11.97
N LYS A 178 5.34 -12.24 12.49
CA LYS A 178 5.05 -13.49 11.78
C LYS A 178 3.91 -14.18 12.49
N LYS A 179 2.83 -14.45 11.76
CA LYS A 179 1.68 -15.20 12.26
C LYS A 179 1.41 -16.34 11.28
N ASN A 180 1.67 -17.57 11.75
CA ASN A 180 1.60 -18.78 10.92
C ASN A 180 2.52 -18.64 9.68
N GLU A 181 1.98 -18.93 8.50
CA GLU A 181 2.64 -18.84 7.20
C GLU A 181 2.62 -17.42 6.58
N ILE A 182 2.20 -16.40 7.35
CA ILE A 182 2.04 -15.02 6.86
C ILE A 182 2.96 -14.08 7.65
N ILE A 183 3.59 -13.15 6.93
CA ILE A 183 4.28 -12.00 7.52
C ILE A 183 3.33 -10.81 7.46
N GLU A 184 3.10 -10.18 8.61
CA GLU A 184 2.40 -8.92 8.70
C GLU A 184 3.42 -7.78 8.80
N PHE A 185 3.29 -6.81 7.91
CA PHE A 185 4.07 -5.57 7.93
C PHE A 185 3.15 -4.44 8.36
N ILE A 186 3.54 -3.71 9.39
CA ILE A 186 2.93 -2.44 9.77
C ILE A 186 3.81 -1.34 9.22
N CYS A 187 3.20 -0.47 8.41
CA CYS A 187 3.89 0.51 7.61
C CYS A 187 3.40 1.91 7.94
N LEU A 188 4.33 2.84 8.10
CA LEU A 188 4.08 4.27 8.21
C LEU A 188 4.00 4.87 6.80
N PRO A 189 2.89 5.48 6.39
CA PRO A 189 2.84 6.29 5.17
C PRO A 189 3.78 7.51 5.32
N LEU A 190 4.59 7.75 4.29
CA LEU A 190 5.56 8.86 4.24
C LEU A 190 5.11 9.97 3.31
N ASN A 191 4.51 9.61 2.17
CA ASN A 191 3.97 10.53 1.19
C ASN A 191 2.74 9.92 0.52
N VAL A 192 1.76 10.76 0.21
CA VAL A 192 0.56 10.38 -0.56
C VAL A 192 0.42 11.38 -1.69
N ASP A 193 0.22 10.88 -2.90
CA ASP A 193 0.05 11.70 -4.09
C ASP A 193 -0.94 11.06 -5.06
N TYR A 194 -1.60 11.85 -5.89
CA TYR A 194 -2.62 11.37 -6.82
C TYR A 194 -2.82 12.33 -8.00
N PHE A 195 -3.29 11.82 -9.14
CA PHE A 195 -3.70 12.65 -10.27
C PHE A 195 -5.02 13.39 -9.95
N GLU A 196 -5.32 14.50 -10.65
CA GLU A 196 -6.42 15.43 -10.32
C GLU A 196 -7.80 14.78 -10.02
N VAL A 197 -8.11 13.64 -10.64
CA VAL A 197 -9.30 12.84 -10.31
C VAL A 197 -9.00 11.91 -9.15
N LYS A 198 -9.60 12.17 -8.00
CA LYS A 198 -9.51 11.35 -6.78
C LYS A 198 -9.91 9.89 -7.07
N PRO A 199 -8.98 8.94 -7.17
CA PRO A 199 -9.34 7.56 -7.40
C PRO A 199 -9.89 6.95 -6.10
N LYS A 200 -10.91 6.12 -6.23
CA LYS A 200 -11.36 5.26 -5.14
C LYS A 200 -10.68 3.89 -5.32
N PRO A 201 -9.79 3.46 -4.42
CA PRO A 201 -9.15 2.17 -4.55
C PRO A 201 -10.17 1.03 -4.54
N TYR A 202 -9.88 0.00 -5.33
CA TYR A 202 -10.76 -1.13 -5.52
C TYR A 202 -10.87 -1.96 -4.23
N THR A 203 -12.09 -2.35 -3.88
CA THR A 203 -12.35 -3.33 -2.82
C THR A 203 -13.34 -4.37 -3.33
N ARG A 204 -13.15 -5.62 -2.93
CA ARG A 204 -14.05 -6.73 -3.29
C ARG A 204 -15.40 -6.67 -2.57
N ALA A 205 -15.52 -5.87 -1.50
CA ALA A 205 -16.76 -5.80 -0.72
C ALA A 205 -17.98 -5.38 -1.56
N VAL A 206 -17.84 -4.32 -2.35
CA VAL A 206 -18.97 -3.76 -3.12
C VAL A 206 -19.47 -4.76 -4.16
N TYR A 207 -18.57 -5.40 -4.89
CA TYR A 207 -18.92 -6.37 -5.92
C TYR A 207 -19.54 -7.64 -5.31
N ALA A 208 -18.99 -8.15 -4.20
CA ALA A 208 -19.58 -9.29 -3.53
C ALA A 208 -21.00 -8.98 -2.99
N LEU A 209 -21.23 -7.78 -2.45
CA LEU A 209 -22.58 -7.36 -2.05
C LEU A 209 -23.54 -7.24 -3.24
N LEU A 210 -23.05 -6.74 -4.38
CA LEU A 210 -23.85 -6.63 -5.60
C LEU A 210 -24.25 -8.02 -6.14
N GLU A 211 -23.31 -8.95 -6.20
CA GLU A 211 -23.60 -10.34 -6.62
C GLU A 211 -24.57 -11.01 -5.63
N ALA A 212 -24.37 -10.83 -4.33
CA ALA A 212 -25.28 -11.34 -3.31
C ALA A 212 -26.71 -10.82 -3.52
N ILE A 213 -26.91 -9.52 -3.76
CA ILE A 213 -28.27 -8.98 -3.95
C ILE A 213 -28.90 -9.42 -5.28
N ILE A 214 -28.10 -9.60 -6.34
CA ILE A 214 -28.57 -10.16 -7.62
C ILE A 214 -29.10 -11.57 -7.40
N HIS A 215 -28.38 -12.43 -6.69
CA HIS A 215 -28.86 -13.77 -6.34
C HIS A 215 -30.10 -13.72 -5.45
N ALA A 216 -30.10 -12.85 -4.44
CA ALA A 216 -31.21 -12.71 -3.50
C ALA A 216 -32.50 -12.24 -4.18
N SER A 217 -32.40 -11.36 -5.19
CA SER A 217 -33.56 -10.88 -5.95
C SER A 217 -34.33 -11.99 -6.67
N LYS A 218 -33.66 -13.12 -6.98
CA LYS A 218 -34.25 -14.27 -7.70
C LYS A 218 -34.96 -15.25 -6.77
N ILE A 219 -34.69 -15.21 -5.46
CA ILE A 219 -35.22 -16.20 -4.49
C ILE A 219 -36.74 -16.26 -4.51
N ARG A 220 -37.41 -15.10 -4.52
CA ARG A 220 -38.88 -15.04 -4.47
C ARG A 220 -39.52 -15.75 -5.67
N ALA A 221 -39.02 -15.50 -6.87
CA ALA A 221 -39.55 -16.10 -8.09
C ALA A 221 -39.43 -17.63 -8.06
N TYR A 222 -38.29 -18.18 -7.64
CA TYR A 222 -38.12 -19.64 -7.55
C TYR A 222 -38.92 -20.27 -6.39
N LYS A 223 -39.13 -19.54 -5.28
CA LYS A 223 -40.05 -19.97 -4.22
C LYS A 223 -41.49 -20.09 -4.73
N GLU A 224 -41.97 -19.10 -5.49
CA GLU A 224 -43.31 -19.10 -6.07
C GLU A 224 -43.49 -20.23 -7.11
N LEU A 225 -42.41 -20.63 -7.80
CA LEU A 225 -42.39 -21.78 -8.71
C LEU A 225 -42.25 -23.13 -7.99
N GLY A 226 -42.03 -23.15 -6.68
CA GLY A 226 -41.80 -24.39 -5.91
C GLY A 226 -40.42 -25.03 -6.13
N ASP A 227 -39.48 -24.36 -6.80
CA ASP A 227 -38.13 -24.86 -7.06
C ASP A 227 -37.21 -24.60 -5.86
N LEU A 228 -37.36 -25.44 -4.84
CA LEU A 228 -36.59 -25.34 -3.60
C LEU A 228 -35.09 -25.62 -3.79
N HIS A 229 -34.73 -26.44 -4.80
CA HIS A 229 -33.33 -26.70 -5.11
C HIS A 229 -32.65 -25.42 -5.57
N LYS A 230 -33.28 -24.67 -6.48
CA LYS A 230 -32.71 -23.41 -6.95
C LYS A 230 -32.64 -22.34 -5.86
N VAL A 231 -33.61 -22.32 -4.95
CA VAL A 231 -33.57 -21.45 -3.77
C VAL A 231 -32.33 -21.76 -2.91
N SER A 232 -32.05 -23.03 -2.64
CA SER A 232 -30.87 -23.44 -1.88
C SER A 232 -29.57 -23.02 -2.57
N GLU A 233 -29.45 -23.27 -3.88
CA GLU A 233 -28.26 -22.87 -4.66
C GLU A 233 -28.03 -21.35 -4.60
N LEU A 234 -29.09 -20.55 -4.72
CA LEU A 234 -29.00 -19.10 -4.59
C LEU A 234 -28.57 -18.67 -3.19
N GLN A 235 -29.08 -19.33 -2.14
CA GLN A 235 -28.67 -19.08 -0.75
C GLN A 235 -27.19 -19.39 -0.53
N ASP A 236 -26.67 -20.46 -1.12
CA ASP A 236 -25.24 -20.79 -1.07
C ASP A 236 -24.39 -19.72 -1.76
N LEU A 237 -24.79 -19.26 -2.95
CA LEU A 237 -24.12 -18.18 -3.68
C LEU A 237 -24.13 -16.86 -2.89
N ILE A 238 -25.24 -16.54 -2.22
CA ILE A 238 -25.31 -15.38 -1.32
C ILE A 238 -24.30 -15.55 -0.19
N ASN A 239 -24.30 -16.69 0.51
CA ASN A 239 -23.40 -16.94 1.62
C ASN A 239 -21.92 -16.87 1.22
N MET A 240 -21.56 -17.41 0.05
CA MET A 240 -20.20 -17.32 -0.47
C MET A 240 -19.75 -15.87 -0.66
N ASN A 241 -20.62 -15.03 -1.23
CA ASN A 241 -20.34 -13.61 -1.42
C ASN A 241 -20.25 -12.85 -0.07
N LEU A 242 -21.17 -13.12 0.86
CA LEU A 242 -21.12 -12.47 2.19
C LEU A 242 -19.82 -12.80 2.95
N LYS A 243 -19.32 -14.04 2.84
CA LYS A 243 -18.00 -14.42 3.42
C LYS A 243 -16.84 -13.62 2.83
N VAL A 244 -16.90 -13.23 1.56
CA VAL A 244 -15.90 -12.32 0.96
C VAL A 244 -15.94 -10.97 1.67
N VAL A 245 -17.13 -10.39 1.86
CA VAL A 245 -17.31 -9.10 2.53
C VAL A 245 -16.80 -9.14 3.98
N GLU A 246 -17.13 -10.18 4.73
CA GLU A 246 -16.66 -10.39 6.11
C GLU A 246 -15.11 -10.43 6.18
N LYS A 247 -14.46 -11.05 5.19
CA LYS A 247 -13.00 -11.12 5.12
C LYS A 247 -12.38 -9.77 4.78
N VAL A 248 -12.94 -9.03 3.83
CA VAL A 248 -12.31 -7.84 3.26
C VAL A 248 -12.78 -6.53 3.88
N ALA A 249 -13.85 -6.52 4.66
CA ALA A 249 -14.42 -5.30 5.19
C ALA A 249 -15.19 -5.53 6.50
N SER A 250 -14.69 -6.42 7.35
CA SER A 250 -15.23 -6.57 8.72
C SER A 250 -15.15 -5.25 9.49
N LYS A 251 -16.13 -4.98 10.34
CA LYS A 251 -16.24 -3.75 11.15
C LYS A 251 -16.32 -2.46 10.31
N SER A 252 -16.79 -2.57 9.08
CA SER A 252 -17.04 -1.43 8.19
C SER A 252 -18.54 -1.24 7.97
N ARG A 253 -18.92 -0.17 7.27
CA ARG A 253 -20.31 0.05 6.83
C ARG A 253 -20.88 -1.09 5.98
N TYR A 254 -20.04 -1.90 5.33
CA TYR A 254 -20.51 -3.06 4.55
C TYR A 254 -21.04 -4.20 5.43
N GLU A 255 -20.59 -4.30 6.69
CA GLU A 255 -21.10 -5.31 7.64
C GLU A 255 -22.59 -5.10 7.96
N LEU A 256 -23.04 -3.84 8.02
CA LEU A 256 -24.45 -3.51 8.21
C LEU A 256 -25.31 -4.05 7.06
N ILE A 257 -24.81 -3.97 5.83
CA ILE A 257 -25.50 -4.49 4.64
C ILE A 257 -25.54 -6.02 4.66
N VAL A 258 -24.43 -6.67 5.05
CA VAL A 258 -24.37 -8.13 5.23
C VAL A 258 -25.44 -8.58 6.22
N ASN A 259 -25.57 -7.92 7.37
CA ASN A 259 -26.55 -8.25 8.39
C ASN A 259 -27.98 -8.11 7.89
N GLU A 260 -28.26 -7.06 7.11
CA GLU A 260 -29.59 -6.85 6.53
C GLU A 260 -29.94 -7.92 5.48
N ILE A 261 -28.99 -8.32 4.62
CA ILE A 261 -29.18 -9.43 3.67
C ILE A 261 -29.46 -10.73 4.44
N LYS A 262 -28.66 -11.03 5.47
CA LYS A 262 -28.85 -12.24 6.28
C LYS A 262 -30.24 -12.30 6.87
N LYS A 263 -30.69 -11.21 7.52
CA LYS A 263 -32.01 -11.10 8.14
C LYS A 263 -33.18 -11.32 7.16
N ARG A 264 -33.02 -10.97 5.89
CA ARG A 264 -34.10 -11.05 4.89
C ARG A 264 -34.18 -12.38 4.17
N TYR A 265 -33.05 -13.05 3.98
CA TYR A 265 -32.96 -14.21 3.07
C TYR A 265 -32.55 -15.51 3.75
N PHE A 266 -32.27 -15.48 5.06
CA PHE A 266 -31.98 -16.62 5.93
C PHE A 266 -32.80 -16.50 7.21
#